data_AF-A0AAD5P6V5-F1
#
_entry.id   AF-A0AAD5P6V5-F1
#
_cell.length_a   1.000
_cell.length_b   1.000
_cell.length_c   1.000
_cell.angle_alpha   90.00
_cell.angle_beta   90.00
_cell.angle_gamma   90.00
#
_symmetry.space_group_name_H-M   'P 1'
#
loop_
_entity.id
_entity.type
_entity.pdbx_description
1 polymer ?
#
loop_
_entity_poly.entity_id
_entity_poly.type
_entity_poly.pdbx_seq_one_letter_code
_entity_poly.pdbx_strand_id
1 'polypeptide(L)'
;MKHLRKLYLVSFNVGCLGFLPCLERFGKEQQRCLQKLYIVGCHGVNSRVLSNSANITTLQELSVHNLGDADIVTSEITQFTQHVAEMSELTQLDIARIKLTDEAVGNIIACKTLKTLIMYNTFISEEGRVLLKQHINDVQIYNSNRFNVEN
;
A
#
# COMPACT_ATOMS: atom_id res chain seq x y z
N MET A 1 8.79 -17.12 21.85
CA MET A 1 7.91 -15.98 21.52
C MET A 1 7.27 -16.28 20.17
N LYS A 2 5.94 -16.14 20.03
CA LYS A 2 5.21 -16.59 18.83
C LYS A 2 5.62 -15.77 17.59
N HIS A 3 5.90 -16.43 16.47
CA HIS A 3 6.19 -15.79 15.19
C HIS A 3 4.96 -15.00 14.72
N LEU A 4 5.01 -13.67 14.85
CA LEU A 4 3.91 -12.83 14.41
C LEU A 4 3.93 -12.73 12.88
N ARG A 5 2.99 -13.40 12.23
CA ARG A 5 2.85 -13.40 10.77
C ARG A 5 1.93 -12.29 10.25
N LYS A 6 1.13 -11.68 11.13
CA LYS A 6 0.15 -10.66 10.78
C LYS A 6 0.30 -9.48 11.73
N LEU A 7 0.42 -8.28 11.19
CA LEU A 7 0.51 -7.05 11.97
C LEU A 7 -0.55 -6.08 11.48
N TYR A 8 -1.37 -5.60 12.42
CA TYR A 8 -2.37 -4.56 12.18
C TYR A 8 -1.91 -3.31 12.90
N LEU A 9 -1.66 -2.27 12.14
CA LEU A 9 -1.31 -0.94 12.62
C LEU A 9 -2.48 -0.04 12.29
N VAL A 10 -3.32 0.20 13.28
CA VAL A 10 -4.41 1.17 13.20
C VAL A 10 -3.97 2.37 14.01
N SER A 11 -3.88 3.53 13.37
CA SER A 11 -3.68 4.78 14.08
C SER A 11 -4.78 5.77 13.76
N PHE A 12 -5.26 6.46 14.78
CA PHE A 12 -6.25 7.51 14.64
C PHE A 12 -5.64 8.91 14.64
N ASN A 13 -4.32 9.05 14.80
CA ASN A 13 -3.67 10.38 14.79
C ASN A 13 -2.12 10.36 14.76
N VAL A 14 -1.46 9.21 14.55
CA VAL A 14 0.00 9.21 14.44
C VAL A 14 0.40 9.46 13.00
N GLY A 15 1.04 10.60 12.76
CA GLY A 15 1.84 10.79 11.56
C GLY A 15 2.94 9.72 11.43
N CYS A 16 3.73 9.74 10.35
CA CYS A 16 4.91 8.88 10.15
C CYS A 16 5.82 8.70 11.39
N LEU A 17 5.85 9.70 12.28
CA LEU A 17 6.57 9.69 13.56
C LEU A 17 6.13 8.59 14.55
N GLY A 18 4.89 8.12 14.52
CA GLY A 18 4.44 7.02 15.39
C GLY A 18 4.65 5.63 14.78
N PHE A 19 4.79 5.53 13.46
CA PHE A 19 4.99 4.26 12.77
C PHE A 19 6.40 3.71 12.97
N LEU A 20 7.44 4.55 12.77
CA LEU A 20 8.84 4.10 12.86
C LEU A 20 9.19 3.50 14.23
N PRO A 21 8.79 4.10 15.38
CA PRO A 21 9.04 3.50 16.69
C PRO A 21 8.28 2.19 16.91
N CYS A 22 7.09 2.04 16.32
CA CYS A 22 6.34 0.78 16.37
C CYS A 22 7.07 -0.33 15.59
N LEU A 23 7.59 -0.02 14.40
CA LEU A 23 8.35 -0.98 13.60
C LEU A 23 9.72 -1.30 14.23
N GLU A 24 10.40 -0.31 14.83
CA GLU A 24 11.68 -0.51 15.54
C GLU A 24 11.52 -1.35 16.81
N ARG A 25 10.40 -1.19 17.53
CA ARG A 25 10.03 -2.08 18.65
C ARG A 25 9.75 -3.50 18.19
N PHE A 26 9.30 -3.67 16.95
CA PHE A 26 9.22 -4.97 16.29
C PHE A 26 10.63 -5.42 15.89
N GLY A 27 11.28 -6.22 16.75
CA GLY A 27 12.62 -6.73 16.49
C GLY A 27 12.76 -7.37 15.09
N LYS A 28 13.92 -7.18 14.45
CA LYS A 28 14.20 -7.58 13.04
C LYS A 28 13.82 -9.03 12.70
N GLU A 29 13.95 -9.95 13.66
CA GLU A 29 13.56 -11.36 13.48
C GLU A 29 12.06 -11.55 13.26
N GLN A 30 11.22 -10.72 13.87
CA GLN A 30 9.76 -10.78 13.67
C GLN A 30 9.36 -10.18 12.31
N GLN A 31 10.06 -9.14 11.86
CA GLN A 31 9.86 -8.52 10.54
C GLN A 31 10.10 -9.52 9.39
N ARG A 32 11.07 -10.43 9.56
CA ARG A 32 11.38 -11.50 8.58
C ARG A 32 10.30 -12.58 8.47
N CYS A 33 9.42 -12.69 9.46
CA CYS A 33 8.34 -13.68 9.47
C CYS A 33 6.98 -13.07 9.10
N LEU A 34 6.94 -11.77 8.82
CA LEU A 34 5.70 -11.04 8.59
C LEU A 34 5.17 -11.32 7.19
N GLN A 35 3.99 -11.93 7.12
CA GLN A 35 3.32 -12.27 5.87
C GLN A 35 2.22 -11.28 5.51
N LYS A 36 1.60 -10.65 6.52
CA LYS A 36 0.49 -9.70 6.32
C LYS A 36 0.71 -8.44 7.13
N LEU A 37 0.57 -7.29 6.48
CA LEU A 37 0.71 -5.98 7.08
C LEU A 37 -0.48 -5.11 6.68
N TYR A 38 -1.26 -4.68 7.67
CA TYR A 38 -2.38 -3.79 7.49
C TYR A 38 -2.06 -2.47 8.17
N ILE A 39 -2.11 -1.38 7.42
CA ILE A 39 -1.80 -0.03 7.88
C ILE A 39 -3.04 0.81 7.61
N VAL A 40 -3.72 1.25 8.66
CA VAL A 40 -4.96 2.03 8.58
C VAL A 40 -4.79 3.33 9.36
N GLY A 41 -5.11 4.45 8.73
CA GLY A 41 -5.20 5.75 9.41
C GLY A 41 -3.88 6.43 9.74
N CYS A 42 -2.80 5.97 9.15
CA CYS A 42 -1.54 6.68 9.22
C CYS A 42 -1.56 7.88 8.26
N HIS A 43 -1.72 9.08 8.81
CA HIS A 43 -1.46 10.30 8.07
C HIS A 43 0.02 10.35 7.66
N GLY A 44 0.30 10.47 6.37
CA GLY A 44 1.67 10.51 5.87
C GLY A 44 2.41 9.18 6.04
N VAL A 45 1.79 8.04 5.70
CA VAL A 45 2.57 6.86 5.26
C VAL A 45 3.32 7.28 4.01
N ASN A 46 4.44 7.95 4.22
CA ASN A 46 5.40 8.25 3.19
C ASN A 46 6.33 7.05 3.05
N SER A 47 7.01 6.98 1.92
CA SER A 47 8.03 5.98 1.62
C SER A 47 9.05 5.73 2.73
N ARG A 48 9.28 6.67 3.66
CA ARG A 48 10.20 6.49 4.80
C ARG A 48 9.83 5.33 5.71
N VAL A 49 8.55 5.02 5.80
CA VAL A 49 8.01 3.89 6.56
C VAL A 49 8.44 2.55 5.92
N LEU A 50 8.42 2.47 4.59
CA LEU A 50 8.82 1.26 3.85
C LEU A 50 10.31 1.26 3.46
N SER A 51 10.99 2.41 3.45
CA SER A 51 12.44 2.44 3.20
C SER A 51 13.24 1.81 4.33
N ASN A 52 12.70 1.85 5.55
CA ASN A 52 13.25 1.09 6.68
C ASN A 52 12.78 -0.38 6.72
N SER A 53 11.92 -0.80 5.78
CA SER A 53 11.40 -2.17 5.70
C SER A 53 12.22 -3.12 4.86
N ALA A 54 13.51 -2.83 4.60
CA ALA A 54 14.44 -3.74 3.92
C ALA A 54 14.54 -5.15 4.55
N ASN A 55 14.02 -5.34 5.77
CA ASN A 55 13.95 -6.63 6.46
C ASN A 55 12.63 -7.39 6.28
N ILE A 56 11.59 -6.78 5.68
CA ILE A 56 10.28 -7.40 5.45
C ILE A 56 10.27 -8.04 4.06
N THR A 57 10.97 -9.16 3.91
CA THR A 57 11.14 -9.86 2.62
C THR A 57 10.07 -10.93 2.37
N THR A 58 9.27 -11.29 3.36
CA THR A 58 8.30 -12.39 3.29
C THR A 58 6.84 -11.92 3.20
N LEU A 59 6.62 -10.63 2.94
CA LEU A 59 5.29 -10.03 2.91
C LEU A 59 4.52 -10.51 1.68
N GLN A 60 3.36 -11.11 1.93
CA GLN A 60 2.46 -11.63 0.89
C GLN A 60 1.25 -10.72 0.67
N GLU A 61 0.83 -10.00 1.72
CA GLU A 61 -0.33 -9.11 1.72
C GLU A 61 0.01 -7.79 2.40
N LEU A 62 -0.18 -6.70 1.66
CA LEU A 62 -0.01 -5.33 2.14
C LEU A 62 -1.32 -4.57 1.93
N SER A 63 -1.88 -4.02 3.00
CA SER A 63 -3.05 -3.15 2.95
C SER A 63 -2.69 -1.79 3.55
N VAL A 64 -2.90 -0.72 2.79
CA VAL A 64 -2.59 0.66 3.18
C VAL A 64 -3.81 1.53 2.93
N HIS A 65 -4.47 1.90 4.02
CA HIS A 65 -5.67 2.73 4.00
C HIS A 65 -5.36 4.08 4.61
N ASN A 66 -5.31 5.11 3.77
CA ASN A 66 -5.15 6.47 4.25
C ASN A 66 -6.50 6.98 4.78
N LEU A 67 -6.53 7.56 6.00
CA LEU A 67 -7.76 8.15 6.56
C LEU A 67 -7.84 9.67 6.40
N GLY A 68 -6.83 10.32 5.82
CA GLY A 68 -6.77 11.78 5.67
C GLY A 68 -7.24 12.33 4.33
N ASP A 69 -7.72 13.58 4.34
CA ASP A 69 -7.96 14.41 3.15
C ASP A 69 -6.69 15.05 2.57
N ALA A 70 -5.53 14.75 3.16
CA ALA A 70 -4.26 15.25 2.68
C ALA A 70 -3.89 14.51 1.40
N ASP A 71 -3.89 15.24 0.27
CA ASP A 71 -3.23 14.86 -0.96
C ASP A 71 -1.88 14.23 -0.63
N ILE A 72 -1.75 12.91 -0.81
CA ILE A 72 -0.43 12.28 -0.81
C ILE A 72 0.33 12.95 -1.95
N VAL A 73 1.42 13.63 -1.60
CA VAL A 73 2.27 14.29 -2.58
C VAL A 73 2.75 13.22 -3.58
N THR A 74 2.67 13.53 -4.87
CA THR A 74 2.97 12.58 -5.96
C THR A 74 4.33 11.88 -5.83
N SER A 75 5.31 12.53 -5.21
CA SER A 75 6.63 11.95 -4.93
C SER A 75 6.61 10.82 -3.90
N GLU A 76 5.74 10.90 -2.89
CA GLU A 76 5.68 9.90 -1.82
C GLU A 76 5.03 8.60 -2.33
N ILE A 77 4.03 8.70 -3.20
CA ILE A 77 3.38 7.54 -3.81
C ILE A 77 4.28 6.82 -4.82
N THR A 78 5.06 7.56 -5.61
CA THR A 78 6.06 6.95 -6.51
C THR A 78 7.07 6.14 -5.69
N GLN A 79 7.64 6.70 -4.62
CA GLN A 79 8.61 5.98 -3.80
C GLN A 79 7.99 4.78 -3.06
N PHE A 80 6.75 4.90 -2.59
CA PHE A 80 6.00 3.77 -2.02
C PHE A 80 5.87 2.63 -3.03
N THR A 81 5.41 2.94 -4.25
CA THR A 81 5.19 1.93 -5.28
C THR A 81 6.49 1.32 -5.81
N GLN A 82 7.61 2.05 -5.82
CA GLN A 82 8.94 1.49 -6.08
C GLN A 82 9.31 0.40 -5.08
N HIS A 83 9.11 0.63 -3.78
CA HIS A 83 9.39 -0.38 -2.75
C HIS A 83 8.48 -1.60 -2.90
N VAL A 84 7.20 -1.39 -3.26
CA VAL A 84 6.27 -2.48 -3.56
C VAL A 84 6.77 -3.33 -4.74
N ALA A 85 7.35 -2.70 -5.76
CA ALA A 85 7.93 -3.42 -6.91
C ALA A 85 9.10 -4.34 -6.51
N GLU A 86 9.84 -3.99 -5.44
CA GLU A 86 10.95 -4.78 -4.91
C GLU A 86 10.51 -5.94 -4.00
N MET A 87 9.24 -6.00 -3.60
CA MET A 87 8.74 -7.07 -2.73
C MET A 87 8.55 -8.37 -3.52
N SER A 88 9.50 -9.30 -3.36
CA SER A 88 9.56 -10.55 -4.15
C SER A 88 8.47 -11.58 -3.84
N GLU A 89 7.72 -11.42 -2.73
CA GLU A 89 6.70 -12.36 -2.29
C GLU A 89 5.29 -11.74 -2.24
N LEU A 90 5.16 -10.45 -2.60
CA LEU A 90 3.89 -9.74 -2.47
C LEU A 90 2.90 -10.23 -3.54
N THR A 91 1.77 -10.76 -3.09
CA THR A 91 0.72 -11.29 -3.97
C THR A 91 -0.56 -10.48 -3.93
N GLN A 92 -0.78 -9.71 -2.86
CA GLN A 92 -1.96 -8.88 -2.68
C GLN A 92 -1.56 -7.49 -2.19
N LEU A 93 -2.06 -6.46 -2.89
CA LEU A 93 -1.93 -5.07 -2.52
C LEU A 93 -3.32 -4.46 -2.42
N ASP A 94 -3.64 -3.90 -1.27
CA ASP A 94 -4.88 -3.15 -1.04
C ASP A 94 -4.53 -1.70 -0.69
N ILE A 95 -5.03 -0.76 -1.48
CA ILE A 95 -4.78 0.66 -1.31
C ILE A 95 -6.09 1.43 -1.29
N ALA A 96 -6.28 2.26 -0.27
CA ALA A 96 -7.49 3.05 -0.13
C ALA A 96 -7.18 4.54 0.04
N ARG A 97 -7.94 5.39 -0.66
CA ARG A 97 -7.89 6.86 -0.62
C ARG A 97 -6.51 7.40 -1.01
N ILE A 98 -5.98 6.91 -2.13
CA ILE A 98 -4.67 7.30 -2.67
C ILE A 98 -4.82 7.80 -4.12
N LYS A 99 -4.09 8.86 -4.47
CA LYS A 99 -3.94 9.32 -5.85
C LYS A 99 -2.73 8.65 -6.49
N LEU A 100 -2.97 7.80 -7.48
CA LEU A 100 -1.93 7.13 -8.26
C LEU A 100 -1.56 7.98 -9.49
N THR A 101 -0.27 8.22 -9.67
CA THR A 101 0.30 8.75 -10.92
C THR A 101 0.56 7.61 -11.90
N ASP A 102 0.75 7.92 -13.19
CA ASP A 102 1.11 6.91 -14.19
C ASP A 102 2.45 6.24 -13.87
N GLU A 103 3.39 6.98 -13.26
CA GLU A 103 4.65 6.42 -12.76
C GLU A 103 4.41 5.39 -11.64
N ALA A 104 3.53 5.71 -10.69
CA ALA A 104 3.17 4.79 -9.61
C ALA A 104 2.50 3.52 -10.16
N VAL A 105 1.65 3.65 -11.18
CA VAL A 105 1.07 2.51 -11.91
C VAL A 105 2.17 1.66 -12.56
N GLY A 106 3.14 2.29 -13.22
CA GLY A 106 4.32 1.63 -13.81
C GLY A 106 5.11 0.79 -12.80
N ASN A 107 5.29 1.29 -11.59
CA ASN A 107 5.96 0.54 -10.52
C ASN A 107 5.10 -0.63 -10.01
N ILE A 108 3.78 -0.44 -9.86
CA ILE A 108 2.88 -1.52 -9.41
C ILE A 108 2.89 -2.69 -10.41
N ILE A 109 2.84 -2.42 -11.72
CA ILE A 109 2.88 -3.48 -12.75
C ILE A 109 4.27 -4.15 -12.85
N ALA A 110 5.33 -3.50 -12.37
CA ALA A 110 6.66 -4.10 -12.28
C ALA A 110 6.76 -5.17 -11.18
N CYS A 111 5.84 -5.17 -10.21
CA CYS A 111 5.72 -6.21 -9.18
C CYS A 111 5.18 -7.51 -9.79
N LYS A 112 6.08 -8.36 -10.28
CA LYS A 112 5.72 -9.59 -11.03
C LYS A 112 4.97 -10.65 -10.21
N THR A 113 5.01 -10.56 -8.88
CA THR A 113 4.35 -11.52 -7.99
C THR A 113 2.94 -11.10 -7.62
N LEU A 114 2.55 -9.85 -7.91
CA LEU A 114 1.25 -9.30 -7.55
C LEU A 114 0.15 -9.96 -8.38
N LYS A 115 -0.82 -10.56 -7.68
CA LYS A 115 -1.96 -11.27 -8.30
C LYS A 115 -3.26 -10.49 -8.13
N THR A 116 -3.40 -9.84 -6.97
CA THR A 116 -4.60 -9.10 -6.60
C THR A 116 -4.23 -7.67 -6.24
N LEU A 117 -4.90 -6.71 -6.88
CA LEU A 117 -4.84 -5.30 -6.56
C LEU A 117 -6.24 -4.81 -6.22
N ILE A 118 -6.42 -4.37 -4.97
CA ILE A 118 -7.68 -3.80 -4.51
C ILE A 118 -7.48 -2.30 -4.31
N MET A 119 -8.40 -1.52 -4.86
CA MET A 119 -8.34 -0.07 -4.82
C MET A 119 -9.68 0.49 -4.37
N TYR A 120 -9.69 1.27 -3.28
CA TYR A 120 -10.88 1.96 -2.78
C TYR A 120 -10.68 3.47 -2.83
N ASN A 121 -11.60 4.23 -3.41
CA ASN A 121 -11.54 5.70 -3.47
C ASN A 121 -10.20 6.24 -3.99
N THR A 122 -9.59 5.50 -4.92
CA THR A 122 -8.32 5.90 -5.51
C THR A 122 -8.56 6.75 -6.74
N PHE A 123 -7.76 7.80 -6.92
CA PHE A 123 -7.72 8.56 -8.15
C PHE A 123 -6.65 7.96 -9.08
N ILE A 124 -7.05 7.55 -10.28
CA ILE A 124 -6.18 6.96 -11.30
C ILE A 124 -6.70 7.37 -12.69
N SER A 125 -5.79 7.57 -13.64
CA SER A 125 -6.10 7.81 -15.06
C SER A 125 -6.84 6.62 -15.68
N GLU A 126 -7.57 6.85 -16.77
CA GLU A 126 -8.23 5.74 -17.48
C GLU A 126 -7.18 4.83 -18.12
N GLU A 127 -6.11 5.41 -18.66
CA GLU A 127 -4.95 4.70 -19.18
C GLU A 127 -4.30 3.82 -18.10
N GLY A 128 -4.11 4.36 -16.89
CA GLY A 128 -3.60 3.63 -15.76
C GLY A 128 -4.50 2.45 -15.36
N ARG A 129 -5.84 2.64 -15.38
CA ARG A 129 -6.80 1.55 -15.10
C ARG A 129 -6.69 0.42 -16.13
N VAL A 130 -6.57 0.77 -17.41
CA VAL A 130 -6.41 -0.21 -18.49
C VAL A 130 -5.11 -0.98 -18.31
N LEU A 131 -3.99 -0.29 -18.05
CA LEU A 131 -2.69 -0.93 -17.84
C LEU A 131 -2.71 -1.89 -16.65
N LEU A 132 -3.29 -1.50 -15.51
CA LEU A 132 -3.40 -2.37 -14.34
C LEU A 132 -4.17 -3.65 -14.67
N LYS A 133 -5.32 -3.55 -15.34
CA LYS A 133 -6.14 -4.70 -15.72
C LYS A 133 -5.48 -5.62 -16.75
N GLN A 134 -4.55 -5.11 -17.56
CA GLN A 134 -3.80 -5.91 -18.52
C GLN A 134 -2.68 -6.72 -17.86
N HIS A 135 -2.10 -6.22 -16.76
CA HIS A 135 -0.91 -6.80 -16.16
C HIS A 135 -1.17 -7.55 -14.85
N ILE A 136 -2.30 -7.30 -14.19
CA ILE A 136 -2.67 -7.92 -12.91
C ILE A 136 -3.95 -8.72 -13.11
N ASN A 137 -3.95 -9.97 -12.65
CA ASN A 137 -5.04 -10.93 -12.89
C ASN A 137 -6.36 -10.51 -12.21
N ASP A 138 -6.29 -9.99 -10.99
CA ASP A 138 -7.46 -9.62 -10.19
C ASP A 138 -7.35 -8.16 -9.73
N VAL A 139 -7.93 -7.25 -10.51
CA VAL A 139 -7.98 -5.82 -10.18
C VAL A 139 -9.41 -5.43 -9.79
N GLN A 140 -9.58 -5.05 -8.52
CA GLN A 140 -10.86 -4.62 -7.98
C GLN A 140 -10.80 -3.13 -7.67
N ILE A 141 -11.70 -2.35 -8.27
CA ILE A 141 -11.73 -0.89 -8.12
C ILE A 141 -13.09 -0.47 -7.61
N TYR A 142 -13.10 0.11 -6.41
CA TYR A 142 -14.29 0.55 -5.70
C TYR A 142 -14.24 2.07 -5.52
N ASN A 143 -15.06 2.80 -6.26
CA ASN A 143 -15.21 4.24 -6.09
C ASN A 143 -16.47 4.51 -5.26
N SER A 144 -16.34 5.20 -4.13
CA SER A 144 -17.48 5.62 -3.30
C SER A 144 -18.29 6.76 -3.91
N ASN A 145 -17.93 7.26 -5.09
CA ASN A 145 -18.75 8.17 -5.90
C ASN A 145 -19.88 7.44 -6.64
N ARG A 146 -20.62 6.58 -5.94
CA ARG A 146 -21.95 6.12 -6.37
C ARG A 146 -23.02 7.08 -5.83
N PHE A 147 -22.83 8.38 -6.04
CA PHE A 147 -23.95 9.33 -6.12
C PHE A 147 -24.22 9.56 -7.60
N ASN A 148 -24.93 8.60 -8.19
CA ASN A 148 -25.58 8.79 -9.48
C ASN A 148 -26.69 9.82 -9.25
N VAL A 149 -26.41 11.09 -9.46
CA VAL A 149 -27.46 12.07 -9.77
C VAL A 149 -27.43 12.23 -11.28
N GLU A 150 -28.05 11.25 -11.95
CA GLU A 150 -28.60 11.48 -13.28
C GLU A 150 -29.77 12.46 -13.10
N ASN A 151 -29.64 13.66 -13.67
CA ASN A 151 -30.76 14.54 -13.96
C ASN A 151 -31.28 14.24 -15.36
#